data_AF-A0A3S0E9N1-F1
#
_entry.id   AF-A0A3S0E9N1-F1
#
_cell.length_a   1.000
_cell.length_b   1.000
_cell.length_c   1.000
_cell.angle_alpha   90.00
_cell.angle_beta   90.00
_cell.angle_gamma   90.00
#
_symmetry.space_group_name_H-M   'P 1'
#
loop_
_entity.id
_entity.type
_entity.pdbx_description
1 polymer ?
#
loop_
_entity_poly.entity_id
_entity_poly.type
_entity_poly.pdbx_seq_one_letter_code
_entity_poly.pdbx_strand_id
1 'polypeptide(L)'
;MARAGSGASTDRLSAAQADNRKRRSTVIVRATPGELDAATGRAVPIVRAERLGKQVASPEGRLTILEDIDLELAPGEQLAIVGASGSGKSTLLGLLAGLDLPTQGSVWLDGTELSTLDEDGRARLRAGRVGFVFQSFQLLPGLTAIENVMLPLELAGRADAAELAQ
;
A
#
# COMPACT_ATOMS: atom_id res chain seq x y z
N MET A 1 0.72 47.13 -47.57
CA MET A 1 0.03 45.83 -47.47
C MET A 1 1.08 44.73 -47.49
N ALA A 2 1.32 44.06 -46.36
CA ALA A 2 1.94 42.74 -46.28
C ALA A 2 1.67 42.15 -44.89
N ARG A 3 0.99 41.00 -44.83
CA ARG A 3 0.80 40.14 -43.66
C ARG A 3 1.85 39.03 -43.69
N ALA A 4 2.46 38.72 -42.55
CA ALA A 4 3.00 37.41 -42.14
C ALA A 4 3.61 37.62 -40.74
N GLY A 5 3.54 36.74 -39.73
CA GLY A 5 2.96 35.42 -39.58
C GLY A 5 3.19 35.05 -38.11
N SER A 6 2.10 34.82 -37.39
CA SER A 6 2.06 34.30 -36.01
C SER A 6 2.23 32.79 -36.08
N GLY A 7 3.22 32.23 -35.38
CA GLY A 7 3.43 30.78 -35.37
C GLY A 7 4.70 30.35 -34.66
N ALA A 8 4.80 30.59 -33.34
CA ALA A 8 5.85 29.99 -32.52
C ALA A 8 5.43 29.94 -31.05
N SER A 9 4.46 29.09 -30.68
CA SER A 9 4.17 28.83 -29.27
C SER A 9 3.68 27.41 -28.94
N THR A 10 3.58 26.51 -29.91
CA THR A 10 2.95 25.18 -29.69
C THR A 10 3.93 24.02 -29.43
N ASP A 11 5.25 24.24 -29.51
CA ASP A 11 6.22 23.12 -29.56
C ASP A 11 6.89 22.75 -28.22
N ARG A 12 6.63 23.51 -27.13
CA ARG A 12 7.26 23.23 -25.82
C ARG A 12 6.47 22.33 -24.88
N LEU A 13 5.19 22.05 -25.19
CA LEU A 13 4.33 21.21 -24.36
C LEU A 13 4.44 19.70 -24.67
N SER A 14 4.93 19.32 -25.86
CA SER A 14 5.05 17.90 -26.25
C SER A 14 6.27 17.20 -25.62
N ALA A 15 7.34 17.95 -25.34
CA ALA A 15 8.55 17.42 -24.74
C ALA A 15 8.37 17.02 -23.26
N ALA A 16 7.56 17.78 -22.50
CA ALA A 16 7.25 17.47 -21.10
C ALA A 16 6.37 16.22 -20.94
N GLN A 17 5.51 15.92 -21.93
CA GLN A 17 4.66 14.72 -21.93
C GLN A 17 5.40 13.45 -22.35
N ALA A 18 6.52 13.56 -23.07
CA ALA A 18 7.35 12.43 -23.47
C ALA A 18 8.29 11.95 -22.34
N ASP A 19 8.67 12.84 -21.41
CA ASP A 19 9.65 12.57 -20.36
C ASP A 19 9.08 11.73 -19.19
N ASN A 20 7.76 11.81 -18.95
CA ASN A 20 7.12 11.04 -17.88
C ASN A 20 7.02 9.53 -18.16
N ARG A 21 7.22 9.12 -19.43
CA ARG A 21 7.09 7.71 -19.87
C ARG A 21 8.29 6.83 -19.47
N LYS A 22 9.38 7.40 -18.96
CA LYS A 22 10.67 6.71 -18.74
C LYS A 22 11.04 6.41 -17.28
N ARG A 23 10.25 6.82 -16.28
CA ARG A 23 10.54 6.53 -14.86
C ARG A 23 9.81 5.30 -14.35
N ARG A 24 9.92 4.17 -15.08
CA ARG A 24 9.41 2.86 -14.62
C ARG A 24 10.23 2.38 -13.43
N SER A 25 9.82 2.86 -12.26
CA SER A 25 10.41 2.51 -10.98
C SER A 25 9.92 1.10 -10.65
N THR A 26 10.77 0.09 -10.81
CA THR A 26 10.38 -1.30 -10.59
C THR A 26 10.26 -1.57 -9.08
N VAL A 27 9.11 -2.11 -8.67
CA VAL A 27 8.93 -2.72 -7.35
C VAL A 27 9.24 -4.20 -7.50
N ILE A 28 10.27 -4.68 -6.81
CA ILE A 28 10.58 -6.10 -6.75
C ILE A 28 9.93 -6.65 -5.49
N VAL A 29 9.06 -7.64 -5.67
CA VAL A 29 8.38 -8.37 -4.61
C VAL A 29 9.10 -9.71 -4.44
N ARG A 30 9.62 -10.00 -3.25
CA ARG A 30 10.20 -11.30 -2.91
C ARG A 30 9.44 -11.89 -1.73
N ALA A 31 8.85 -13.07 -1.93
CA ALA A 31 8.26 -13.86 -0.86
C ALA A 31 9.24 -14.95 -0.40
N THR A 32 9.30 -15.22 0.90
CA THR A 32 9.85 -16.49 1.41
C THR A 32 8.71 -17.49 1.52
N PRO A 33 8.91 -18.77 1.12
CA PRO A 33 7.88 -19.80 1.26
C PRO A 33 7.43 -19.94 2.72
N GLY A 34 6.12 -20.02 2.93
CA GLY A 34 5.50 -20.28 4.22
C GLY A 34 5.33 -21.78 4.41
N GLU A 35 5.29 -22.25 5.65
CA GLU A 35 4.93 -23.63 5.92
C GLU A 35 3.51 -23.90 5.37
N LEU A 36 3.43 -24.74 4.34
CA LEU A 36 2.17 -25.19 3.76
C LEU A 36 1.43 -26.07 4.78
N ASP A 37 0.16 -25.76 5.03
CA ASP A 37 -0.71 -26.63 5.81
C ASP A 37 -0.84 -28.00 5.10
N ALA A 38 -0.35 -29.04 5.76
CA ALA A 38 -0.20 -30.39 5.22
C ALA A 38 -1.55 -31.09 4.92
N ALA A 39 -2.69 -30.51 5.34
CA ALA A 39 -3.99 -31.14 5.25
C ALA A 39 -4.80 -30.81 3.96
N THR A 40 -4.55 -29.68 3.30
CA THR A 40 -5.42 -29.18 2.19
C THR A 40 -4.69 -28.76 0.93
N GLY A 41 -3.36 -28.64 0.94
CA GLY A 41 -2.56 -28.34 -0.26
C GLY A 41 -2.78 -26.94 -0.87
N ARG A 42 -3.67 -26.11 -0.32
CA ARG A 42 -3.82 -24.68 -0.64
C ARG A 42 -4.36 -23.94 0.58
N ALA A 43 -3.49 -23.22 1.29
CA ALA A 43 -3.91 -22.25 2.29
C ALA A 43 -4.59 -21.05 1.59
N VAL A 44 -5.66 -20.53 2.18
CA VAL A 44 -6.25 -19.26 1.74
C VAL A 44 -5.21 -18.17 2.00
N PRO A 45 -4.82 -17.36 0.99
CA PRO A 45 -3.81 -16.33 1.18
C PRO A 45 -4.30 -15.29 2.20
N ILE A 46 -3.40 -14.87 3.10
CA ILE A 46 -3.69 -13.83 4.10
C ILE A 46 -3.78 -12.46 3.44
N VAL A 47 -3.03 -12.23 2.37
CA VAL A 47 -3.12 -11.04 1.52
C VAL A 47 -3.14 -11.47 0.06
N ARG A 48 -4.06 -10.92 -0.72
CA ARG A 48 -4.11 -11.09 -2.18
C ARG A 48 -4.40 -9.76 -2.85
N ALA A 49 -3.75 -9.49 -3.96
CA ALA A 49 -4.01 -8.35 -4.82
C ALA A 49 -4.11 -8.84 -6.27
N GLU A 50 -5.09 -8.32 -6.99
CA GLU A 50 -5.29 -8.65 -8.41
C GLU A 50 -5.39 -7.39 -9.26
N ARG A 51 -4.54 -7.32 -10.29
CA ARG A 51 -4.45 -6.20 -11.24
C ARG A 51 -4.43 -4.84 -10.54
N LEU A 52 -3.78 -4.80 -9.38
CA LEU A 52 -3.83 -3.68 -8.46
C LEU A 52 -3.17 -2.46 -9.09
N GLY A 53 -3.89 -1.35 -9.15
CA GLY A 53 -3.37 -0.10 -9.68
C GLY A 53 -3.85 1.12 -8.91
N LYS A 54 -2.99 2.14 -8.89
CA LYS A 54 -3.26 3.42 -8.25
C LYS A 54 -2.85 4.55 -9.18
N GLN A 55 -3.80 5.44 -9.44
CA GLN A 55 -3.57 6.69 -10.13
C GLN A 55 -4.05 7.85 -9.26
N VAL A 56 -3.34 8.97 -9.33
CA VAL A 56 -3.72 10.21 -8.64
C VAL A 56 -3.78 11.36 -9.64
N ALA A 57 -4.59 12.38 -9.34
CA ALA A 57 -4.59 13.60 -10.12
C ALA A 57 -3.30 14.40 -9.84
N SER A 58 -2.66 14.90 -10.90
CA SER A 58 -1.57 15.87 -10.84
C SER A 58 -1.89 17.08 -11.75
N PRO A 59 -1.21 18.21 -11.56
CA PRO A 59 -1.31 19.36 -12.47
C PRO A 59 -1.00 19.04 -13.94
N GLU A 60 -0.17 18.02 -14.22
CA GLU A 60 0.18 17.59 -15.58
C GLU A 60 -0.73 16.49 -16.15
N GLY A 61 -1.72 16.02 -15.38
CA GLY A 61 -2.64 14.95 -15.76
C GLY A 61 -2.72 13.82 -14.73
N ARG A 62 -3.20 12.64 -15.13
CA ARG A 62 -3.24 11.47 -14.24
C ARG A 62 -1.83 10.90 -14.10
N LEU A 63 -1.34 10.79 -12.86
CA LEU A 63 -0.09 10.13 -12.53
C LEU A 63 -0.38 8.69 -12.11
N THR A 64 0.14 7.73 -12.85
CA THR A 64 0.12 6.31 -12.47
C THR A 64 1.23 6.03 -11.48
N ILE A 65 0.87 5.63 -10.25
CA ILE A 65 1.81 5.25 -9.20
C ILE A 65 2.06 3.73 -9.24
N LEU A 66 0.99 2.95 -9.38
CA LEU A 66 1.03 1.49 -9.46
C LEU A 66 0.24 1.05 -10.69
N GLU A 67 0.76 0.06 -11.40
CA GLU A 67 0.18 -0.47 -12.63
C GLU A 67 0.24 -1.99 -12.58
N ASP A 68 -0.94 -2.62 -12.62
CA ASP A 68 -1.14 -4.06 -12.86
C ASP A 68 -0.31 -4.99 -11.95
N ILE A 69 -0.44 -4.82 -10.64
CA ILE A 69 0.25 -5.66 -9.65
C ILE A 69 -0.63 -6.84 -9.23
N ASP A 70 -0.15 -8.05 -9.49
CA ASP A 70 -0.68 -9.29 -8.92
C ASP A 70 0.25 -9.79 -7.80
N LEU A 71 -0.35 -10.15 -6.66
CA LEU A 71 0.38 -10.59 -5.47
C LEU A 71 -0.46 -11.53 -4.62
N GLU A 72 0.14 -12.60 -4.12
CA GLU A 72 -0.44 -13.46 -3.09
C GLU A 72 0.60 -13.68 -1.99
N LEU A 73 0.14 -13.65 -0.75
CA LEU A 73 0.94 -13.95 0.44
C LEU A 73 0.17 -14.97 1.28
N ALA A 74 0.77 -16.13 1.51
CA ALA A 74 0.18 -17.15 2.37
C ALA A 74 0.42 -16.84 3.86
N PRO A 75 -0.37 -17.43 4.78
CA PRO A 75 -0.08 -17.35 6.21
C PRO A 75 1.34 -17.84 6.52
N GLY A 76 2.06 -17.10 7.38
CA GLY A 76 3.45 -17.43 7.76
C GLY A 76 4.51 -17.01 6.74
N GLU A 77 4.12 -16.50 5.57
CA GLU A 77 5.07 -15.97 4.59
C GLU A 77 5.57 -14.57 4.93
N GLN A 78 6.79 -14.29 4.52
CA GLN A 78 7.36 -12.95 4.62
C GLN A 78 7.53 -12.36 3.23
N LEU A 79 7.10 -11.10 3.09
CA LEU A 79 7.20 -10.36 1.85
C LEU A 79 8.16 -9.17 2.00
N ALA A 80 9.19 -9.13 1.15
CA ALA A 80 10.04 -7.96 1.00
C ALA A 80 9.67 -7.19 -0.26
N ILE A 81 9.38 -5.89 -0.10
CA ILE A 81 9.10 -4.95 -1.18
C ILE A 81 10.28 -3.99 -1.30
N VAL A 82 11.05 -4.10 -2.37
CA VAL A 82 12.25 -3.28 -2.59
C VAL A 82 12.16 -2.49 -3.90
N GLY A 83 12.78 -1.31 -3.95
CA GLY A 83 12.76 -0.43 -5.11
C GLY A 83 13.23 0.99 -4.78
N ALA A 84 13.54 1.77 -5.81
CA ALA A 84 14.02 3.16 -5.68
C ALA A 84 13.05 4.06 -4.90
N SER A 85 13.54 5.16 -4.33
CA SER A 85 12.64 6.18 -3.74
C SER A 85 11.63 6.67 -4.78
N GLY A 86 10.36 6.83 -4.39
CA GLY A 86 9.27 7.21 -5.30
C GLY A 86 8.68 6.07 -6.14
N SER A 87 9.14 4.83 -6.01
CA SER A 87 8.60 3.69 -6.79
C SER A 87 7.21 3.19 -6.38
N GLY A 88 6.51 3.90 -5.49
CA GLY A 88 5.17 3.50 -5.05
C GLY A 88 5.12 2.45 -3.92
N LYS A 89 6.23 2.09 -3.27
CA LYS A 89 6.24 1.07 -2.18
C LYS A 89 5.28 1.38 -1.04
N SER A 90 5.32 2.61 -0.53
CA SER A 90 4.44 3.05 0.56
C SER A 90 2.97 3.06 0.11
N THR A 91 2.72 3.41 -1.15
CA THR A 91 1.38 3.32 -1.75
C THR A 91 0.92 1.87 -1.81
N LEU A 92 1.76 0.94 -2.27
CA LEU A 92 1.44 -0.48 -2.32
C LEU A 92 1.13 -1.02 -0.91
N LEU A 93 1.98 -0.75 0.08
CA LEU A 93 1.74 -1.15 1.47
C LEU A 93 0.43 -0.56 2.03
N GLY A 94 0.15 0.71 1.75
CA GLY A 94 -1.10 1.35 2.17
C GLY A 94 -2.35 0.69 1.58
N LEU A 95 -2.30 0.30 0.30
CA LEU A 95 -3.39 -0.40 -0.37
C LEU A 95 -3.57 -1.82 0.16
N LEU A 96 -2.48 -2.59 0.31
CA LEU A 96 -2.52 -3.95 0.84
C LEU A 96 -3.07 -3.99 2.27
N ALA A 97 -2.79 -2.95 3.06
CA ALA A 97 -3.30 -2.82 4.42
C ALA A 97 -4.71 -2.18 4.50
N GLY A 98 -5.30 -1.74 3.38
CA GLY A 98 -6.61 -1.10 3.34
C GLY A 98 -6.69 0.31 3.93
N LEU A 99 -5.55 1.01 4.06
CA LEU A 99 -5.48 2.41 4.47
C LEU A 99 -5.86 3.38 3.35
N ASP A 100 -5.87 2.88 2.12
CA ASP A 100 -6.25 3.61 0.92
C ASP A 100 -6.97 2.64 -0.03
N LEU A 101 -7.70 3.19 -1.01
CA LEU A 101 -8.42 2.41 -2.01
C LEU A 101 -7.70 2.42 -3.36
N PRO A 102 -7.68 1.29 -4.07
CA PRO A 102 -7.10 1.24 -5.40
C PRO A 102 -7.96 2.04 -6.38
N THR A 103 -7.33 2.51 -7.46
CA THR A 103 -8.06 3.09 -8.60
C THR A 103 -8.61 1.99 -9.51
N GLN A 104 -7.96 0.83 -9.51
CA GLN A 104 -8.33 -0.35 -10.30
C GLN A 104 -7.83 -1.63 -9.61
N GLY A 105 -8.48 -2.75 -9.91
CA GLY A 105 -8.18 -4.02 -9.28
C GLY A 105 -8.74 -4.11 -7.87
N SER A 106 -8.39 -5.21 -7.18
CA SER A 106 -8.96 -5.56 -5.88
C SER A 106 -7.88 -6.06 -4.93
N VAL A 107 -8.14 -5.90 -3.63
CA VAL A 107 -7.29 -6.41 -2.55
C VAL A 107 -8.16 -7.18 -1.59
N TRP A 108 -7.68 -8.34 -1.17
CA TRP A 108 -8.25 -9.15 -0.11
C TRP A 108 -7.28 -9.22 1.06
N LEU A 109 -7.83 -9.09 2.26
CA LEU A 109 -7.14 -9.28 3.52
C LEU A 109 -7.93 -10.31 4.33
N ASP A 110 -7.28 -11.41 4.71
CA ASP A 110 -7.90 -12.53 5.41
C ASP A 110 -9.20 -13.01 4.73
N GLY A 111 -9.12 -13.21 3.41
CA GLY A 111 -10.25 -13.65 2.58
C GLY A 111 -11.35 -12.60 2.34
N THR A 112 -11.25 -11.41 2.94
CA THR A 112 -12.26 -10.34 2.80
C THR A 112 -11.81 -9.30 1.79
N GLU A 113 -12.65 -8.99 0.78
CA GLU A 113 -12.35 -7.95 -0.20
C GLU A 113 -12.47 -6.55 0.45
N LEU A 114 -11.43 -5.74 0.33
CA LEU A 114 -11.37 -4.43 1.00
C LEU A 114 -12.29 -3.38 0.36
N SER A 115 -12.55 -3.51 -0.95
CA SER A 115 -13.39 -2.59 -1.73
C SER A 115 -14.88 -2.67 -1.33
N THR A 116 -15.32 -3.80 -0.75
CA THR A 116 -16.71 -4.02 -0.31
C THR A 116 -16.99 -3.44 1.07
N LEU A 117 -15.96 -2.92 1.74
CA LEU A 117 -16.04 -2.36 3.09
C LEU A 117 -15.95 -0.83 3.03
N ASP A 118 -16.66 -0.16 3.93
CA ASP A 118 -16.42 1.24 4.26
C ASP A 118 -15.16 1.41 5.11
N GLU A 119 -14.80 2.66 5.46
CA GLU A 119 -13.60 2.91 6.27
C GLU A 119 -13.67 2.20 7.62
N ASP A 120 -14.82 2.23 8.29
CA ASP A 120 -15.02 1.56 9.57
C ASP A 120 -14.89 0.04 9.45
N GLY A 121 -15.43 -0.55 8.37
CA GLY A 121 -15.28 -1.97 8.06
C GLY A 121 -13.82 -2.35 7.85
N ARG A 122 -13.06 -1.55 7.08
CA ARG A 122 -11.62 -1.78 6.89
C ARG A 122 -10.86 -1.60 8.20
N ALA A 123 -11.20 -0.61 9.02
CA ALA A 123 -10.59 -0.38 10.33
C ALA A 123 -10.81 -1.57 11.28
N ARG A 124 -12.03 -2.11 11.33
CA ARG A 124 -12.35 -3.32 12.10
C ARG A 124 -11.60 -4.54 11.60
N LEU A 125 -11.42 -4.69 10.29
CA LEU A 125 -10.64 -5.80 9.73
C LEU A 125 -9.15 -5.68 10.07
N ARG A 126 -8.60 -4.46 10.08
CA ARG A 126 -7.21 -4.21 10.53
C ARG A 126 -7.03 -4.48 12.01
N ALA A 127 -8.03 -4.14 12.84
CA ALA A 127 -7.96 -4.31 14.29
C ALA A 127 -7.67 -5.78 14.65
N GLY A 128 -6.53 -6.01 15.31
CA GLY A 128 -6.09 -7.33 15.73
C GLY A 128 -5.47 -8.22 14.64
N ARG A 129 -5.44 -7.79 13.37
CA ARG A 129 -4.86 -8.57 12.26
C ARG A 129 -3.67 -7.90 11.59
N VAL A 130 -3.63 -6.57 11.59
CA VAL A 130 -2.59 -5.78 10.93
C VAL A 130 -1.90 -4.89 11.96
N GLY A 131 -0.59 -5.07 12.10
CA GLY A 131 0.29 -4.15 12.82
C GLY A 131 1.10 -3.29 11.85
N PHE A 132 1.39 -2.05 12.24
CA PHE A 132 2.23 -1.14 11.45
C PHE A 132 3.48 -0.76 12.22
N VAL A 133 4.62 -0.83 11.53
CA VAL A 133 5.89 -0.29 12.01
C VAL A 133 6.42 0.65 10.92
N PHE A 134 6.71 1.89 11.30
CA PHE A 134 7.09 2.95 10.37
C PHE A 134 8.58 3.23 10.43
N GLN A 135 9.15 3.74 9.33
CA GLN A 135 10.58 4.10 9.25
C GLN A 135 10.97 5.19 10.25
N SER A 136 10.08 6.16 10.46
CA SER A 136 10.18 7.10 11.57
C SER A 136 9.29 6.60 12.71
N PHE A 137 9.87 6.46 13.90
CA PHE A 137 9.14 5.98 15.07
C PHE A 137 8.03 6.97 15.43
N GLN A 138 6.78 6.59 15.16
CA GLN A 138 5.58 7.38 15.47
C GLN A 138 5.13 7.13 16.92
N LEU A 139 6.07 7.21 17.86
CA LEU A 139 5.78 7.08 19.28
C LEU A 139 5.10 8.36 19.77
N LEU A 140 4.17 8.20 20.71
CA LEU A 140 3.54 9.31 21.39
C LEU A 140 4.54 9.96 22.35
N PRO A 141 4.89 11.25 22.15
CA PRO A 141 5.76 11.97 23.05
C PRO A 141 5.11 12.03 24.44
N GLY A 142 5.89 11.72 25.48
CA GLY A 142 5.41 11.70 26.87
C GLY A 142 4.97 10.33 27.37
N LEU A 143 4.93 9.32 26.50
CA LEU A 143 4.81 7.92 26.90
C LEU A 143 6.17 7.22 26.85
N THR A 144 6.42 6.34 27.80
CA THR A 144 7.52 5.37 27.78
C THR A 144 7.34 4.36 26.65
N ALA A 145 8.38 3.58 26.37
CA ALA A 145 8.31 2.53 25.35
C ALA A 145 7.20 1.51 25.66
N ILE A 146 7.10 1.07 26.92
CA ILE A 146 6.07 0.12 27.35
C ILE A 146 4.67 0.71 27.21
N GLU A 147 4.47 1.97 27.58
CA GLU A 147 3.17 2.64 27.46
C GLU A 147 2.74 2.80 25.98
N ASN A 148 3.69 3.03 25.07
CA ASN A 148 3.40 3.04 23.62
C ASN A 148 2.97 1.66 23.10
N VAL A 149 3.48 0.57 23.66
CA VAL A 149 3.10 -0.81 23.30
C VAL A 149 1.78 -1.22 23.96
N MET A 150 1.54 -0.79 25.21
CA MET A 150 0.30 -1.06 25.94
C MET A 150 -0.91 -0.36 25.35
N LEU A 151 -0.77 0.90 24.93
CA LEU A 151 -1.90 1.74 24.54
C LEU A 151 -2.81 1.12 23.46
N PRO A 152 -2.29 0.54 22.35
CA PRO A 152 -3.14 -0.16 21.38
C PRO A 152 -3.93 -1.33 21.97
N LEU A 153 -3.38 -2.05 22.95
CA LEU A 153 -4.04 -3.16 23.63
C LEU A 153 -5.16 -2.66 24.56
N GLU A 154 -4.92 -1.55 25.28
CA GLU A 154 -5.92 -0.90 26.13
C GLU A 154 -7.10 -0.36 25.29
N LEU A 155 -6.80 0.27 24.15
CA LEU A 155 -7.82 0.76 23.21
C LEU A 155 -8.62 -0.39 22.58
N ALA A 156 -8.04 -1.58 22.47
CA ALA A 156 -8.73 -2.80 22.09
C ALA A 156 -9.55 -3.44 23.24
N GLY A 157 -9.58 -2.81 24.42
CA GLY A 157 -10.33 -3.27 25.58
C GLY A 157 -9.68 -4.43 26.35
N ARG A 158 -8.37 -4.66 26.17
CA ARG A 158 -7.66 -5.74 26.88
C ARG A 158 -7.31 -5.34 28.31
N ALA A 159 -7.87 -6.06 29.27
CA ALA A 159 -7.58 -5.87 30.70
C ALA A 159 -6.16 -6.34 31.10
N ASP A 160 -5.55 -7.21 30.29
CA ASP A 160 -4.22 -7.79 30.46
C ASP A 160 -3.13 -7.05 29.66
N ALA A 161 -3.41 -5.83 29.18
CA ALA A 161 -2.50 -5.04 28.34
C ALA A 161 -1.10 -4.87 28.94
N ALA A 162 -1.02 -4.62 30.25
CA ALA A 162 0.25 -4.41 30.95
C ALA A 162 1.13 -5.68 31.02
N GLU A 163 0.52 -6.86 31.02
CA GLU A 163 1.24 -8.14 31.05
C GLU A 163 1.73 -8.52 29.64
N LEU A 164 0.90 -8.30 28.62
CA LEU A 164 1.22 -8.61 27.22
C LEU A 164 2.26 -7.68 26.59
N ALA A 165 2.42 -6.47 27.12
CA ALA A 165 3.35 -5.50 26.57
C ALA A 165 4.81 -5.69 27.03
N GLN A 166 5.03 -6.49 28.09
CA GLN A 166 6.34 -6.76 28.70
C GLN A 166 7.16 -7.78 27.90
#